data_AF-A0A929DDH3-F1
#
_entry.id   AF-A0A929DDH3-F1
#
_cell.length_a   1.000
_cell.length_b   1.000
_cell.length_c   1.000
_cell.angle_alpha   90.00
_cell.angle_beta   90.00
_cell.angle_gamma   90.00
#
_symmetry.space_group_name_H-M   'P 1'
#
loop_
_entity.id
_entity.type
_entity.pdbx_description
1 polymer ?
#
loop_
_entity_poly.entity_id
_entity_poly.type
_entity_poly.pdbx_seq_one_letter_code
_entity_poly.pdbx_strand_id
1 'polypeptide(L)'
;MIRLKRLLALALVAAVLVSFIPPGMIRAQEEADDVALLMESMSGAAKVGQLFLVTFPGAEVSDDTLITELIRDYQVGGVVLLPDNGNIINEGDTPAQVATLVGQLQEAAWAATQATTDTVETPGPFIPLFIAVNH
;
A
#
# COMPACT_ATOMS: atom_id res chain seq x y z
N MET A 1 -14.38 62.08 -28.38
CA MET A 1 -13.84 61.82 -27.02
C MET A 1 -14.84 61.17 -26.05
N ILE A 2 -16.10 61.61 -25.99
CA ILE A 2 -17.11 61.07 -25.04
C ILE A 2 -17.45 59.59 -25.28
N ARG A 3 -17.55 59.15 -26.54
CA ARG A 3 -17.80 57.73 -26.89
C ARG A 3 -16.64 56.80 -26.50
N LEU A 4 -15.39 57.25 -26.64
CA LEU A 4 -14.21 56.48 -26.28
C LEU A 4 -14.10 56.27 -24.76
N LYS A 5 -14.39 57.32 -23.97
CA LYS A 5 -14.42 57.23 -22.50
C LYS A 5 -15.51 56.26 -22.00
N ARG A 6 -16.67 56.23 -22.66
CA ARG A 6 -17.76 55.29 -22.33
C ARG A 6 -17.41 53.84 -22.64
N LEU A 7 -16.75 53.59 -23.78
CA LEU A 7 -16.27 52.26 -24.13
C LEU A 7 -15.22 51.75 -23.13
N LEU A 8 -14.30 52.63 -22.71
CA LEU A 8 -13.28 52.30 -21.71
C LEU A 8 -13.91 51.99 -20.34
N ALA A 9 -14.91 52.78 -19.93
CA ALA A 9 -15.63 52.54 -18.69
C ALA A 9 -16.43 51.22 -18.72
N LEU A 10 -17.07 50.90 -19.84
CA LEU A 10 -17.77 49.62 -20.03
C LEU A 10 -16.81 48.43 -19.98
N ALA A 11 -15.63 48.54 -20.58
CA ALA A 11 -14.59 47.50 -20.52
C ALA A 11 -14.08 47.28 -19.10
N LEU A 12 -13.89 48.35 -18.33
CA LEU A 12 -13.47 48.27 -16.92
C LEU A 12 -14.55 47.59 -16.05
N VAL A 13 -15.82 47.95 -16.24
CA VAL A 13 -16.95 47.33 -15.52
C VAL A 13 -17.08 45.85 -15.88
N ALA A 14 -16.91 45.49 -17.15
CA ALA A 14 -16.92 44.10 -17.58
C ALA A 14 -15.77 43.29 -16.96
N ALA A 15 -14.56 43.86 -16.89
CA ALA A 15 -13.41 43.21 -16.25
C ALA A 15 -13.63 42.97 -14.75
N VAL A 16 -14.24 43.94 -14.05
CA VAL A 16 -14.61 43.79 -12.63
C VAL A 16 -15.68 42.70 -12.46
N LEU A 17 -16.71 42.69 -13.31
CA LEU A 17 -17.76 41.66 -13.29
C LEU A 17 -17.21 40.24 -13.52
N VAL A 18 -16.24 40.07 -14.42
CA VAL A 18 -15.57 38.76 -14.66
C VAL A 18 -14.79 38.29 -13.42
N SER A 19 -14.22 39.21 -12.63
CA SER A 19 -13.52 38.87 -11.38
C SER A 19 -14.44 38.46 -10.23
N PHE A 20 -15.76 38.71 -10.35
CA PHE A 20 -16.79 38.23 -9.42
C PHE A 20 -17.43 36.91 -9.87
N ILE A 21 -17.00 36.33 -10.99
CA ILE A 21 -17.33 34.93 -11.30
C ILE A 21 -16.56 34.10 -10.27
N PRO A 22 -17.24 33.46 -9.29
CA PRO A 22 -16.53 32.55 -8.39
C PRO A 22 -15.84 31.53 -9.29
N PRO A 23 -14.55 31.19 -9.06
CA PRO A 23 -13.90 30.12 -9.81
C PRO A 23 -14.79 28.90 -9.65
N GLY A 24 -15.53 28.58 -10.71
CA GLY A 24 -16.52 27.52 -10.69
C GLY A 24 -15.75 26.26 -10.36
N MET A 25 -15.98 25.73 -9.14
CA MET A 25 -15.48 24.46 -8.64
C MET A 25 -14.36 23.89 -9.49
N ILE A 26 -13.13 24.39 -9.30
CA ILE A 26 -12.00 23.49 -9.40
C ILE A 26 -12.32 22.49 -8.31
N ARG A 27 -12.97 21.38 -8.68
CA ARG A 27 -13.10 20.24 -7.79
C ARG A 27 -11.66 19.96 -7.42
N ALA A 28 -11.29 20.27 -6.17
CA ALA A 28 -10.26 19.52 -5.49
C ALA A 28 -10.66 18.08 -5.81
N GLN A 29 -9.86 17.43 -6.66
CA GLN A 29 -10.06 16.04 -6.99
C GLN A 29 -10.18 15.37 -5.63
N GLU A 30 -11.36 14.86 -5.32
CA GLU A 30 -11.58 14.01 -4.16
C GLU A 30 -10.50 12.95 -4.34
N GLU A 31 -9.45 13.05 -3.51
CA GLU A 31 -8.27 12.21 -3.61
C GLU A 31 -8.83 10.80 -3.59
N ALA A 32 -8.72 10.09 -4.72
CA ALA A 32 -9.27 8.75 -4.80
C ALA A 32 -8.68 8.00 -3.61
N ASP A 33 -9.53 7.41 -2.77
CA ASP A 33 -9.07 6.69 -1.60
C ASP A 33 -8.37 5.43 -2.12
N ASP A 34 -7.05 5.55 -2.36
CA ASP A 34 -6.21 4.48 -2.90
C ASP A 34 -6.29 3.24 -2.02
N VAL A 35 -6.52 3.41 -0.70
CA VAL A 35 -6.73 2.31 0.23
C VAL A 35 -8.09 1.65 -0.02
N ALA A 36 -9.16 2.43 -0.21
CA ALA A 36 -10.46 1.86 -0.56
C ALA A 36 -10.42 1.11 -1.89
N LEU A 37 -9.77 1.66 -2.93
CA LEU A 37 -9.61 1.00 -4.22
C LEU A 37 -8.78 -0.29 -4.11
N LEU A 38 -7.70 -0.26 -3.32
CA LEU A 38 -6.90 -1.44 -2.99
C LEU A 38 -7.77 -2.49 -2.29
N MET A 39 -8.51 -2.12 -1.25
CA MET A 39 -9.39 -3.02 -0.52
C MET A 39 -10.52 -3.55 -1.43
N GLU A 40 -11.06 -2.79 -2.37
CA GLU A 40 -12.03 -3.29 -3.34
C GLU A 40 -11.46 -4.40 -4.23
N SER A 41 -10.17 -4.35 -4.55
CA SER A 41 -9.49 -5.39 -5.33
C SER A 41 -9.16 -6.67 -4.54
N MET A 42 -9.38 -6.68 -3.22
CA MET A 42 -9.05 -7.80 -2.34
C MET A 42 -10.25 -8.73 -2.08
N SER A 43 -9.99 -10.03 -2.03
CA SER A 43 -10.96 -11.02 -1.55
C SER A 43 -11.28 -10.80 -0.06
N GLY A 44 -12.43 -11.32 0.39
CA GLY A 44 -12.79 -11.25 1.82
C GLY A 44 -11.77 -11.98 2.72
N ALA A 45 -11.24 -13.11 2.24
CA ALA A 45 -10.18 -13.85 2.94
C ALA A 45 -8.89 -13.04 3.03
N ALA A 46 -8.46 -12.40 1.94
CA ALA A 46 -7.29 -11.53 1.91
C ALA A 46 -7.40 -10.39 2.93
N LYS A 47 -8.56 -9.72 3.00
CA LYS A 47 -8.81 -8.64 3.97
C LYS A 47 -8.69 -9.12 5.41
N VAL A 48 -9.22 -10.32 5.69
CA VAL A 48 -9.12 -10.94 7.01
C VAL A 48 -7.67 -11.30 7.32
N GLY A 49 -6.94 -11.87 6.36
CA GLY A 49 -5.51 -12.18 6.47
C GLY A 49 -4.67 -10.97 6.88
N GLN A 50 -4.96 -9.79 6.31
CA GLN A 50 -4.27 -8.54 6.69
C GLN A 50 -4.41 -8.13 8.16
N LEU A 51 -5.37 -8.70 8.90
CA LEU A 51 -5.54 -8.46 10.34
C LEU A 51 -4.68 -9.37 11.22
N PHE A 52 -4.03 -10.39 10.63
CA PHE A 52 -3.22 -11.35 11.36
C PHE A 52 -1.75 -10.94 11.41
N LEU A 53 -1.20 -11.03 12.62
CA LEU A 53 0.22 -10.91 12.90
C LEU A 53 0.69 -12.27 13.46
N VAL A 54 1.59 -12.94 12.75
CA VAL A 54 1.98 -14.32 13.07
C VAL A 54 3.43 -14.44 13.53
N THR A 55 3.72 -15.50 14.26
CA THR A 55 5.07 -15.92 14.63
C THR A 55 5.37 -17.26 13.95
N PHE A 56 6.62 -17.52 13.60
CA PHE A 56 7.01 -18.78 12.97
C PHE A 56 8.39 -19.24 13.47
N PRO A 57 8.68 -20.55 13.49
CA PRO A 57 9.99 -21.06 13.86
C PRO A 57 11.00 -21.00 12.70
N GLY A 58 12.28 -20.85 13.04
CA GLY A 58 13.41 -20.90 12.11
C GLY A 58 13.72 -19.57 11.41
N ALA A 59 14.83 -19.52 10.68
CA ALA A 59 15.27 -18.36 9.91
C ALA A 59 15.26 -18.59 8.40
N GLU A 60 14.59 -19.65 7.95
CA GLU A 60 14.53 -20.05 6.54
C GLU A 60 13.14 -19.76 5.97
N VAL A 61 13.12 -19.22 4.75
CA VAL A 61 11.91 -19.01 3.96
C VAL A 61 12.10 -19.74 2.64
N SER A 62 11.38 -20.84 2.46
CA SER A 62 11.35 -21.63 1.23
C SER A 62 9.92 -22.08 0.96
N ASP A 63 9.66 -22.65 -0.22
CA ASP A 63 8.29 -23.00 -0.66
C ASP A 63 7.55 -23.96 0.29
N ASP A 64 8.30 -24.79 1.00
CA ASP A 64 7.78 -25.80 1.94
C ASP A 64 7.70 -25.32 3.40
N THR A 65 8.11 -24.08 3.71
CA THR A 65 8.04 -23.59 5.09
C THR A 65 6.63 -23.12 5.44
N LEU A 66 6.24 -23.34 6.70
CA LEU A 66 4.93 -22.92 7.22
C LEU A 66 4.69 -21.40 7.03
N ILE A 67 5.73 -20.58 7.16
CA ILE A 67 5.60 -19.14 6.96
C ILE A 67 5.24 -18.78 5.52
N THR A 68 5.78 -19.52 4.54
CA THR A 68 5.43 -19.33 3.12
C THR A 68 3.98 -19.72 2.85
N GLU A 69 3.48 -20.80 3.46
CA GLU A 69 2.05 -21.17 3.40
C GLU A 69 1.16 -20.06 4.00
N LEU A 70 1.51 -19.54 5.18
CA LEU A 70 0.77 -18.45 5.82
C LEU A 70 0.74 -17.16 4.96
N ILE A 71 1.84 -16.85 4.29
CA ILE A 71 1.94 -15.69 3.40
C ILE A 71 1.14 -15.93 2.11
N ARG A 72 1.35 -17.06 1.44
CA ARG A 72 0.79 -17.34 0.11
C ARG A 72 -0.69 -17.68 0.17
N ASP A 73 -1.07 -18.59 1.05
CA ASP A 73 -2.39 -19.22 1.05
C ASP A 73 -3.35 -18.52 2.00
N TYR A 74 -2.83 -17.92 3.08
CA TYR A 74 -3.62 -17.20 4.08
C TYR A 74 -3.47 -15.67 4.06
N GLN A 75 -2.52 -15.14 3.27
CA GLN A 75 -2.33 -13.70 3.04
C GLN A 75 -2.24 -12.91 4.35
N VAL A 76 -1.42 -13.38 5.29
CA VAL A 76 -1.22 -12.71 6.58
C VAL A 76 -0.65 -11.31 6.42
N GLY A 77 -1.11 -10.37 7.25
CA GLY A 77 -0.71 -8.96 7.18
C GLY A 77 0.66 -8.66 7.78
N GLY A 78 1.16 -9.52 8.67
CA GLY A 78 2.47 -9.29 9.28
C GLY A 78 3.07 -10.48 10.00
N VAL A 79 4.35 -10.33 10.33
CA VAL A 79 5.19 -11.34 10.97
C VAL A 79 5.99 -10.72 12.12
N VAL A 80 6.10 -11.44 13.23
CA VAL A 80 6.96 -11.06 14.37
C VAL A 80 8.18 -11.97 14.40
N LEU A 81 9.37 -11.36 14.32
CA LEU A 81 10.65 -12.06 14.47
C LEU A 81 11.02 -12.14 15.95
N LEU A 82 11.27 -13.35 16.41
CA LEU A 82 11.57 -13.70 17.80
C LEU A 82 12.86 -14.53 17.87
N PRO A 83 13.81 -14.18 18.76
CA PRO A 83 14.98 -15.01 19.06
C PRO A 83 14.59 -16.39 19.59
N ASP A 84 13.54 -16.48 20.41
CA ASP A 84 13.02 -17.73 20.96
C ASP A 84 12.53 -18.69 19.88
N ASN A 85 12.12 -18.16 18.73
CA ASN A 85 11.75 -18.94 17.55
C ASN A 85 12.94 -19.27 16.65
N GLY A 86 14.13 -18.77 16.95
CA GLY A 86 15.31 -18.90 16.10
C GLY A 86 15.24 -18.08 14.81
N ASN A 87 14.41 -17.02 14.76
CA ASN A 87 14.36 -16.13 13.60
C ASN A 87 15.60 -15.24 13.51
N ILE A 88 16.12 -14.84 14.67
CA ILE A 88 17.27 -13.95 14.81
C ILE A 88 18.10 -14.37 16.01
N ILE A 89 19.39 -14.06 15.97
CA ILE A 89 20.30 -14.20 17.10
C ILE A 89 20.58 -12.80 17.63
N ASN A 90 20.29 -12.54 18.91
CA ASN A 90 20.54 -11.27 19.60
C ASN A 90 22.02 -11.02 19.95
N GLU A 91 22.92 -11.60 19.17
CA GLU A 91 24.36 -11.49 19.32
C GLU A 91 25.01 -11.34 17.94
N GLY A 92 26.12 -10.62 17.87
CA GLY A 92 26.81 -10.38 16.61
C GLY A 92 26.04 -9.41 15.70
N ASP A 93 25.83 -9.80 14.44
CA ASP A 93 25.21 -8.95 13.42
C ASP A 93 23.71 -9.24 13.26
N THR A 94 22.95 -9.00 14.33
CA THR A 94 21.48 -9.10 14.32
C THR A 94 20.84 -8.22 13.24
N PRO A 95 21.29 -6.97 12.99
CA PRO A 95 20.71 -6.14 11.92
C PRO A 95 20.80 -6.77 10.53
N ALA A 96 21.94 -7.39 10.17
CA ALA A 96 22.06 -8.07 8.88
C ALA A 96 21.15 -9.31 8.77
N GLN A 97 20.98 -10.07 9.87
CA GLN A 97 20.05 -11.19 9.94
C GLN A 97 18.61 -10.73 9.71
N VAL A 98 18.18 -9.67 10.42
CA VAL A 98 16.86 -9.06 10.26
C VAL A 98 16.66 -8.62 8.81
N ALA A 99 17.61 -7.87 8.23
CA ALA A 99 17.50 -7.38 6.86
C ALA A 99 17.37 -8.51 5.84
N THR A 100 18.14 -9.60 6.02
CA THR A 100 18.09 -10.78 5.15
C THR A 100 16.74 -11.48 5.24
N LEU A 101 16.29 -11.78 6.46
CA LEU A 101 15.04 -12.50 6.68
C LEU A 101 13.82 -11.68 6.24
N VAL A 102 13.83 -10.37 6.51
CA VAL A 102 12.80 -9.45 6.00
C VAL A 102 12.76 -9.47 4.47
N GLY A 103 13.92 -9.41 3.81
CA GLY A 103 13.99 -9.48 2.35
C GLY A 103 13.31 -10.73 1.80
N GLN A 104 13.64 -11.89 2.38
CA GLN A 104 13.05 -13.18 1.97
C GLN A 104 11.54 -13.25 2.22
N LEU A 105 11.06 -12.76 3.37
CA LEU A 105 9.62 -12.72 3.68
C LEU A 105 8.85 -11.81 2.71
N GLN A 106 9.40 -10.65 2.37
CA GLN A 106 8.78 -9.72 1.42
C GLN A 106 8.82 -10.28 -0.01
N GLU A 107 9.89 -10.98 -0.38
CA GLU A 107 9.98 -11.68 -1.67
C GLU A 107 8.92 -12.79 -1.78
N ALA A 108 8.71 -13.57 -0.72
CA ALA A 108 7.63 -14.56 -0.67
C ALA A 108 6.25 -13.91 -0.81
N ALA A 109 6.00 -12.78 -0.13
CA ALA A 109 4.75 -12.03 -0.26
C ALA A 109 4.53 -11.46 -1.67
N TRP A 110 5.60 -11.01 -2.33
CA TRP A 110 5.54 -10.55 -3.72
C TRP A 110 5.36 -11.70 -4.72
N ALA A 111 6.00 -12.86 -4.48
CA ALA A 111 5.82 -14.05 -5.29
C ALA A 111 4.38 -14.57 -5.22
N ALA A 112 3.77 -14.52 -4.02
CA ALA A 112 2.39 -14.93 -3.81
C ALA A 112 1.38 -14.14 -4.66
N THR A 113 1.65 -12.87 -5.00
CA THR A 113 0.73 -12.09 -5.85
C THR A 113 0.81 -12.45 -7.34
N GLN A 114 1.87 -13.12 -7.75
CA GLN A 114 2.08 -13.55 -9.13
C GLN A 114 1.54 -14.97 -9.39
N ALA A 115 1.21 -15.72 -8.34
CA ALA A 115 0.69 -17.08 -8.47
C ALA A 115 -0.65 -17.06 -9.23
N THR A 116 -0.63 -17.57 -10.46
CA THR A 116 -1.80 -17.63 -11.35
C THR A 116 -2.45 -19.00 -11.23
N THR A 117 -3.69 -19.07 -10.77
CA THR A 117 -4.49 -20.30 -10.82
C THR A 117 -5.17 -20.41 -12.19
N ASP A 118 -5.26 -21.62 -12.76
CA ASP A 118 -5.60 -21.95 -14.16
C ASP A 118 -6.95 -21.43 -14.72
N THR A 119 -7.72 -20.66 -13.95
CA THR A 119 -9.03 -20.14 -14.34
C THR A 119 -9.11 -18.63 -14.12
N VAL A 120 -8.41 -17.86 -14.98
CA VAL A 120 -8.45 -16.39 -15.09
C VAL A 120 -8.48 -15.64 -13.75
N GLU A 121 -7.32 -15.23 -13.23
CA GLU A 121 -7.28 -14.22 -12.17
C GLU A 121 -6.15 -13.21 -12.41
N THR A 122 -6.53 -11.93 -12.36
CA THR A 122 -5.62 -10.80 -12.35
C THR A 122 -4.69 -10.93 -11.13
N PRO A 123 -3.39 -10.64 -11.25
CA PRO A 123 -2.48 -10.60 -10.10
C PRO A 123 -3.09 -9.79 -8.95
N GLY A 124 -3.12 -10.37 -7.75
CA GLY A 124 -3.57 -9.66 -6.55
C GLY A 124 -2.66 -8.47 -6.26
N PRO A 125 -3.14 -7.44 -5.54
CA PRO A 125 -2.27 -6.34 -5.15
C PRO A 125 -1.17 -6.81 -4.18
N PHE A 126 0.06 -6.33 -4.38
CA PHE A 126 1.14 -6.55 -3.43
C PHE A 126 1.00 -5.57 -2.26
N ILE A 127 0.80 -6.13 -1.07
CA ILE A 127 0.83 -5.39 0.20
C ILE A 127 2.02 -5.92 0.99
N PRO A 128 3.03 -5.08 1.31
CA PRO A 128 4.17 -5.50 2.10
C PRO A 128 3.74 -6.02 3.47
N LEU A 129 4.41 -7.08 3.94
CA LEU A 129 4.20 -7.59 5.29
C LEU A 129 4.61 -6.53 6.31
N PHE A 130 3.79 -6.32 7.33
CA PHE A 130 4.22 -5.61 8.53
C PHE A 130 5.22 -6.50 9.29
N ILE A 131 6.43 -6.01 9.53
CA ILE A 131 7.45 -6.76 10.28
C ILE A 131 7.67 -6.11 11.64
N ALA A 132 7.49 -6.90 12.69
CA ALA A 132 7.89 -6.56 14.05
C ALA A 132 9.10 -7.40 14.48
N VAL A 133 9.94 -6.83 15.34
CA VAL A 133 11.08 -7.52 15.94
C VAL A 133 10.96 -7.37 17.44
N ASN A 134 10.94 -8.49 18.16
CA ASN A 134 11.04 -8.51 19.61
C ASN A 134 12.39 -9.11 19.98
N HIS A 135 13.29 -8.29 20.52
CA HIS A 135 14.69 -8.62 20.82
C HIS A 135 14.91 -8.61 22.33
#